data_AF-A0A6V7TKC9-F1
#
_entry.id   AF-A0A6V7TKC9-F1
#
_cell.length_a   1.000
_cell.length_b   1.000
_cell.length_c   1.000
_cell.angle_alpha   90.00
_cell.angle_beta   90.00
_cell.angle_gamma   90.00
#
_symmetry.space_group_name_H-M   'P 1'
#
loop_
_entity.id
_entity.type
_entity.pdbx_description
1 polymer ?
#
loop_
_entity_poly.entity_id
_entity_poly.type
_entity_poly.pdbx_seq_one_letter_code
_entity_poly.pdbx_strand_id
1 'polypeptide(L)'
;MTQLVPQIVSLEHDNTLQEITEGRLSTFDHNIVPILLRTKLKPDVEDEELSIDRDRLSKQIDVNKQIKSINAHVDMLCSKLSEFSRLHVLDRKEFQQSSHEETMKLVKAVCLGKGIQPKTSATTASPSKPSTSAVYQHVKPEIKR
;
A
#
# COMPACT_ATOMS: atom_id res chain seq x y z
N MET A 1 -5.22 -59.49 -16.49
CA MET A 1 -4.00 -59.70 -15.67
C MET A 1 -4.34 -59.28 -14.25
N THR A 2 -4.58 -60.24 -13.36
CA THR A 2 -4.85 -59.97 -11.94
C THR A 2 -3.53 -59.62 -11.27
N GLN A 3 -3.34 -58.35 -10.94
CA GLN A 3 -2.20 -57.90 -10.15
C GLN A 3 -2.21 -58.60 -8.78
N LEU A 4 -1.12 -59.28 -8.45
CA LEU A 4 -0.89 -59.89 -7.14
C LEU A 4 -0.40 -58.78 -6.18
N VAL A 5 -1.33 -57.94 -5.73
CA VAL A 5 -1.05 -56.93 -4.69
C VAL A 5 -1.60 -57.48 -3.37
N PRO A 6 -0.81 -57.52 -2.27
CA PRO A 6 -1.36 -57.75 -0.95
C PRO A 6 -2.42 -56.67 -0.68
N GLN A 7 -3.70 -57.04 -0.75
CA GLN A 7 -4.82 -56.11 -0.56
C GLN A 7 -4.88 -55.52 0.86
N ILE A 8 -4.14 -56.11 1.80
CA ILE A 8 -4.16 -55.74 3.21
C ILE A 8 -2.73 -55.80 3.71
N VAL A 9 -2.11 -54.63 3.86
CA VAL A 9 -0.98 -54.48 4.78
C VAL A 9 -1.61 -54.17 6.13
N SER A 10 -1.39 -55.01 7.13
CA SER A 10 -1.89 -54.74 8.47
C SER A 10 -1.10 -53.55 9.04
N LEU A 11 -1.74 -52.38 9.04
CA LEU A 11 -1.24 -51.19 9.74
C LEU A 11 -1.57 -51.25 11.24
N GLU A 12 -2.10 -52.38 11.73
CA GLU A 12 -2.28 -52.61 13.15
C GLU A 12 -0.94 -52.80 13.84
N HIS A 13 -0.89 -52.33 15.08
CA HIS A 13 0.29 -52.40 15.91
C HIS A 13 0.62 -53.86 16.24
N ASP A 14 1.78 -54.32 15.79
CA ASP A 14 2.27 -55.66 16.06
C ASP A 14 3.24 -55.61 17.25
N ASN A 15 2.75 -55.99 18.43
CA ASN A 15 3.53 -56.02 19.67
C ASN A 15 4.72 -57.00 19.57
N THR A 16 4.56 -58.11 18.86
CA THR A 16 5.62 -59.11 18.68
C THR A 16 6.73 -58.56 17.80
N LEU A 17 6.37 -57.88 16.71
CA LEU A 17 7.34 -57.18 15.87
C LEU A 17 8.08 -56.08 16.63
N GLN A 18 7.37 -55.31 17.45
CA GLN A 18 7.96 -54.25 18.25
C GLN A 18 8.96 -54.79 19.27
N GLU A 19 8.64 -55.89 19.95
CA GLU A 19 9.56 -56.55 20.88
C GLU A 19 10.83 -57.06 20.17
N ILE A 20 10.68 -57.79 19.05
CA ILE A 20 11.81 -58.36 18.30
C ILE A 20 12.72 -57.28 17.73
N THR A 21 12.15 -56.11 17.39
CA THR A 21 12.90 -54.98 16.82
C THR A 21 13.35 -53.97 17.88
N GLU A 22 13.18 -54.28 19.17
CA GLU A 22 13.58 -53.44 20.30
C GLU A 22 12.92 -52.05 20.23
N GLY A 23 11.65 -52.00 19.83
CA GLY A 23 10.87 -50.76 19.72
C GLY A 23 11.13 -49.97 18.45
N ARG A 24 11.99 -50.43 17.53
CA ARG A 24 12.33 -49.71 16.29
C ARG A 24 11.22 -49.76 15.24
N LEU A 25 10.43 -50.84 15.20
CA LEU A 25 9.35 -51.02 14.24
C LEU A 25 8.05 -51.38 14.95
N SER A 26 7.02 -50.57 14.77
CA SER A 26 5.70 -50.78 15.38
C SER A 26 4.69 -51.45 14.46
N THR A 27 4.92 -51.39 13.14
CA THR A 27 4.05 -51.92 12.07
C THR A 27 4.91 -52.28 10.87
N PHE A 28 4.42 -53.19 10.01
CA PHE A 28 5.10 -53.54 8.77
C PHE A 28 4.56 -52.68 7.61
N ASP A 29 5.31 -51.67 7.17
CA ASP A 29 4.89 -50.74 6.12
C ASP A 29 5.75 -50.85 4.85
N HIS A 30 5.34 -50.18 3.77
CA HIS A 30 6.08 -50.19 2.51
C HIS A 30 7.39 -49.39 2.53
N ASN A 31 7.66 -48.61 3.59
CA ASN A 31 8.87 -47.80 3.73
C ASN A 31 10.02 -48.60 4.34
N ILE A 32 9.71 -49.66 5.09
CA ILE A 32 10.69 -50.52 5.76
C ILE A 32 11.01 -51.80 4.99
N VAL A 33 10.24 -52.11 3.94
CA VAL A 33 10.50 -53.23 3.04
C VAL A 33 11.83 -52.99 2.31
N PRO A 34 12.74 -53.98 2.23
CA PRO A 34 13.98 -53.86 1.47
C PRO A 34 13.72 -53.34 0.05
N ILE A 35 14.59 -52.45 -0.45
CA ILE A 35 14.40 -51.75 -1.75
C ILE A 35 14.03 -52.71 -2.89
N LEU A 36 14.63 -53.90 -2.91
CA LEU A 36 14.41 -54.94 -3.92
C LEU A 36 13.01 -55.60 -3.87
N LEU A 37 12.28 -55.43 -2.77
CA LEU A 37 10.95 -55.96 -2.54
C LEU A 37 9.87 -54.86 -2.52
N ARG A 38 10.24 -53.60 -2.76
CA ARG A 38 9.30 -52.49 -2.86
C ARG A 38 8.35 -52.72 -4.05
N THR A 39 7.06 -52.74 -3.78
CA THR A 39 6.00 -52.99 -4.78
C THR A 39 5.52 -51.74 -5.49
N LYS A 40 5.97 -50.55 -5.06
CA LYS A 40 5.66 -49.30 -5.76
C LYS A 40 6.37 -49.26 -7.12
N LEU A 41 5.62 -48.94 -8.17
CA LEU A 41 6.17 -48.80 -9.51
C LEU A 41 7.04 -47.54 -9.56
N LYS A 42 8.36 -47.75 -9.47
CA LYS A 42 9.45 -46.79 -9.74
C LYS A 42 9.72 -45.74 -8.64
N PRO A 43 10.76 -45.94 -7.80
CA PRO A 43 11.17 -44.94 -6.82
C PRO A 43 11.57 -43.60 -7.46
N ASP A 44 12.16 -43.62 -8.65
CA ASP A 44 12.59 -42.41 -9.37
C ASP A 44 11.42 -41.45 -9.66
N VAL A 45 10.22 -41.98 -9.88
CA VAL A 45 9.01 -41.18 -10.16
C VAL A 45 8.49 -40.50 -8.89
N GLU A 46 8.62 -41.15 -7.74
CA GLU A 46 8.23 -40.55 -6.45
C GLU A 46 9.19 -39.41 -6.06
N ASP A 47 10.48 -39.59 -6.32
CA ASP A 47 11.46 -38.52 -6.12
C ASP A 47 11.22 -37.34 -7.08
N GLU A 48 10.82 -37.62 -8.32
CA GLU A 48 10.40 -36.59 -9.28
C GLU A 48 9.15 -35.84 -8.81
N GLU A 49 8.12 -36.56 -8.34
CA GLU A 49 6.89 -35.98 -7.79
C GLU A 49 7.17 -35.08 -6.58
N LEU A 50 8.00 -35.54 -5.64
CA LEU A 50 8.43 -34.75 -4.48
C LEU A 50 9.19 -33.49 -4.88
N SER A 51 9.98 -33.55 -5.96
CA SER A 51 10.68 -32.40 -6.53
C SER A 51 9.71 -31.39 -7.13
N ILE A 52 8.72 -31.87 -7.90
CA ILE A 52 7.66 -31.04 -8.48
C ILE A 52 6.84 -30.36 -7.38
N ASP A 53 6.47 -31.08 -6.33
CA ASP A 53 5.73 -30.53 -5.19
C ASP A 53 6.52 -29.46 -4.43
N ARG A 54 7.83 -29.67 -4.23
CA ARG A 54 8.71 -28.65 -3.66
C ARG A 54 8.79 -27.40 -4.54
N ASP A 55 8.96 -27.57 -5.84
CA ASP A 55 9.05 -26.45 -6.78
C ASP A 55 7.73 -25.65 -6.82
N ARG A 56 6.60 -26.36 -6.83
CA ARG A 56 5.26 -25.77 -6.73
C ARG A 56 5.10 -24.93 -5.45
N LEU A 57 5.46 -25.50 -4.29
CA LEU A 57 5.34 -24.80 -3.01
C LEU A 57 6.24 -23.57 -2.94
N SER A 58 7.47 -23.67 -3.47
CA SER A 58 8.41 -22.55 -3.56
C SER A 58 7.81 -21.39 -4.36
N LYS A 59 7.29 -21.66 -5.56
CA LYS A 59 6.64 -20.65 -6.40
C LYS A 59 5.42 -20.01 -5.73
N GLN A 60 4.63 -20.79 -4.99
CA GLN A 60 3.47 -20.28 -4.27
C GLN A 60 3.86 -19.26 -3.19
N ILE A 61 4.98 -19.45 -2.49
CA ILE A 61 5.48 -18.50 -1.49
C ILE A 61 5.80 -17.15 -2.15
N ASP A 62 6.44 -17.16 -3.31
CA ASP A 62 6.84 -15.94 -4.00
C ASP A 62 5.64 -15.18 -4.59
N VAL A 63 4.65 -15.89 -5.13
CA VAL A 63 3.38 -15.28 -5.56
C VAL A 63 2.68 -14.58 -4.39
N ASN A 64 2.63 -15.21 -3.21
CA ASN A 64 2.03 -14.60 -2.02
C ASN A 64 2.80 -13.35 -1.55
N LYS A 65 4.13 -13.34 -1.62
CA LYS A 65 4.93 -12.14 -1.34
C LYS A 65 4.60 -11.02 -2.33
N GLN A 66 4.50 -11.35 -3.62
CA GLN A 66 4.16 -10.38 -4.66
C GLN A 66 2.77 -9.78 -4.45
N ILE A 67 1.75 -10.60 -4.14
CA ILE A 67 0.40 -10.14 -3.82
C ILE A 67 0.44 -9.15 -2.63
N LYS A 68 1.14 -9.49 -1.56
CA LYS A 68 1.28 -8.61 -0.38
C LYS A 68 1.95 -7.28 -0.74
N SER A 69 3.02 -7.31 -1.52
CA SER A 69 3.73 -6.10 -1.95
C SER A 69 2.85 -5.19 -2.80
N ILE A 70 2.10 -5.75 -3.76
CA ILE A 70 1.19 -4.98 -4.61
C ILE A 70 0.08 -4.34 -3.78
N ASN A 71 -0.55 -5.10 -2.87
CA ASN A 71 -1.59 -4.57 -1.99
C ASN A 71 -1.06 -3.39 -1.16
N ALA A 72 0.14 -3.52 -0.58
CA ALA A 72 0.76 -2.42 0.16
C ALA A 72 1.02 -1.17 -0.70
N HIS A 73 1.40 -1.35 -1.97
CA HIS A 73 1.58 -0.22 -2.89
C HIS A 73 0.24 0.45 -3.24
N VAL A 74 -0.81 -0.34 -3.48
CA VAL A 74 -2.16 0.18 -3.74
C VAL A 74 -2.67 0.97 -2.52
N ASP A 75 -2.53 0.43 -1.32
CA ASP A 75 -2.94 1.10 -0.08
C ASP A 75 -2.18 2.41 0.15
N MET A 76 -0.87 2.41 -0.12
CA MET A 76 -0.04 3.60 -0.07
C MET A 76 -0.51 4.67 -1.07
N LEU A 77 -0.81 4.28 -2.31
CA LEU A 77 -1.31 5.21 -3.33
C LEU A 77 -2.67 5.78 -2.94
N CYS A 78 -3.62 4.95 -2.52
CA CYS A 78 -4.92 5.37 -2.02
C CYS A 78 -4.77 6.39 -0.87
N SER A 79 -3.88 6.11 0.08
CA SER A 79 -3.59 7.00 1.20
C SER A 79 -3.03 8.34 0.73
N LYS A 80 -2.07 8.34 -0.21
CA LYS A 80 -1.48 9.56 -0.78
C LYS A 80 -2.49 10.38 -1.58
N LEU A 81 -3.36 9.74 -2.37
CA LEU A 81 -4.41 10.43 -3.12
C LEU A 81 -5.46 11.05 -2.19
N SER A 82 -5.86 10.34 -1.13
CA SER A 82 -6.77 10.87 -0.11
C SER A 82 -6.17 12.10 0.56
N GLU A 83 -4.90 12.02 0.96
CA GLU A 83 -4.20 13.12 1.60
C GLU A 83 -4.01 14.32 0.66
N PHE A 84 -3.64 14.08 -0.61
CA PHE A 84 -3.55 15.13 -1.62
C PHE A 84 -4.89 15.83 -1.84
N SER A 85 -5.98 15.08 -1.95
CA SER A 85 -7.34 15.63 -2.07
C SER A 85 -7.70 16.50 -0.88
N ARG A 86 -7.40 16.04 0.34
CA ARG A 86 -7.60 16.80 1.58
C ARG A 86 -6.83 18.11 1.60
N LEU A 87 -5.53 18.07 1.27
CA LEU A 87 -4.67 19.26 1.22
C LEU A 87 -5.14 20.25 0.15
N HIS A 88 -5.55 19.76 -1.03
CA HIS A 88 -6.08 20.62 -2.09
C HIS A 88 -7.36 21.36 -1.67
N VAL A 89 -8.23 20.72 -0.90
CA VAL A 89 -9.43 21.38 -0.36
C VAL A 89 -9.06 22.48 0.65
N LEU A 90 -8.03 22.28 1.46
CA LEU A 90 -7.55 23.27 2.42
C LEU A 90 -6.91 24.47 1.71
N ASP A 91 -6.08 24.23 0.70
CA ASP A 91 -5.41 25.29 -0.07
C ASP A 91 -6.42 26.20 -0.81
N ARG A 92 -7.48 25.63 -1.40
CA ARG A 92 -8.59 26.42 -1.97
C ARG A 92 -9.34 27.27 -0.94
N LYS A 93 -9.40 26.84 0.32
CA LYS A 93 -10.05 27.61 1.39
C LYS A 93 -9.18 28.76 1.87
N GLU A 94 -7.86 28.58 1.95
CA GLU A 94 -6.94 29.64 2.32
C GLU A 94 -6.80 30.70 1.21
N PHE A 95 -6.98 30.31 -0.05
CA PHE A 95 -6.94 31.21 -1.21
C PHE A 95 -8.34 31.49 -1.79
N GLN A 96 -9.35 31.77 -0.95
CA GLN A 96 -10.61 32.33 -1.44
C GLN A 96 -10.38 33.77 -1.92
N GLN A 97 -10.06 33.92 -3.21
CA GLN A 97 -9.78 35.22 -3.86
C GLN A 97 -11.01 36.14 -3.95
N SER A 98 -12.21 35.64 -3.71
CA SER A 98 -13.45 36.41 -3.81
C SER A 98 -14.36 36.09 -2.64
N SER A 99 -14.66 37.09 -1.82
CA SER A 99 -15.72 37.00 -0.82
C SER A 99 -17.06 37.39 -1.44
N HIS A 100 -18.11 36.62 -1.14
CA HIS A 100 -19.48 36.95 -1.57
C HIS A 100 -19.92 38.31 -1.03
N GLU A 101 -19.53 38.63 0.21
CA GLU A 101 -19.87 39.92 0.85
C GLU A 101 -19.20 41.10 0.13
N GLU A 102 -17.91 40.98 -0.16
CA GLU A 102 -17.16 42.01 -0.89
C GLU A 102 -17.69 42.19 -2.31
N THR A 103 -18.03 41.08 -2.97
CA THR A 103 -18.64 41.08 -4.30
C THR A 103 -20.00 41.79 -4.28
N MET A 104 -20.86 41.49 -3.30
CA MET A 104 -22.15 42.16 -3.14
C MET A 104 -22.00 43.64 -2.79
N LYS A 105 -20.99 44.01 -2.01
CA LYS A 105 -20.66 45.40 -1.70
C LYS A 105 -20.26 46.16 -2.96
N LEU A 106 -19.40 45.57 -3.80
CA LEU A 106 -19.00 46.15 -5.09
C LEU A 106 -20.20 46.30 -6.03
N VAL A 107 -21.03 45.27 -6.19
CA VAL A 107 -22.23 45.31 -7.04
C VAL A 107 -23.18 46.44 -6.59
N LYS A 108 -23.42 46.59 -5.28
CA LYS A 108 -24.25 47.67 -4.74
C LYS A 108 -23.64 49.06 -4.97
N ALA A 109 -22.31 49.19 -4.86
CA ALA A 109 -21.64 50.45 -5.16
C ALA A 109 -21.76 50.82 -6.65
N VAL A 110 -21.60 49.85 -7.56
CA VAL A 110 -21.67 50.06 -9.01
C VAL A 110 -23.11 50.32 -9.49
N CYS A 111 -24.06 49.48 -9.09
CA CYS A 111 -25.44 49.56 -9.59
C CYS A 111 -26.28 50.61 -8.88
N LEU A 112 -26.04 50.85 -7.58
CA LEU A 112 -26.88 51.73 -6.74
C LEU A 112 -26.13 52.96 -6.23
N GLY A 113 -24.84 53.11 -6.54
CA GLY A 113 -24.00 54.18 -5.98
C GLY A 113 -23.75 54.07 -4.48
N LYS A 114 -24.12 52.95 -3.85
CA LYS A 114 -24.13 52.82 -2.39
C LYS A 114 -22.70 52.83 -1.84
N GLY A 115 -22.36 53.83 -1.03
CA GLY A 115 -21.04 53.96 -0.39
C GLY A 115 -20.01 54.75 -1.19
N ILE A 116 -20.39 55.38 -2.32
CA ILE A 116 -19.53 56.30 -3.07
C ILE A 116 -19.79 57.72 -2.57
N GLN A 117 -18.79 58.35 -1.95
CA GLN A 117 -18.86 59.77 -1.58
C GLN A 117 -18.18 60.63 -2.65
N PRO A 118 -18.80 61.73 -3.12
CA PRO A 118 -18.16 62.68 -4.03
C PRO A 118 -16.94 63.29 -3.35
N LYS A 119 -15.77 63.22 -4.00
CA LYS A 119 -14.63 64.05 -3.60
C LYS A 119 -14.98 65.50 -3.93
N THR A 120 -15.50 66.25 -2.97
CA THR A 120 -15.60 67.69 -3.10
C THR A 120 -14.20 68.25 -3.18
N SER A 121 -13.81 68.72 -4.37
CA SER A 121 -12.69 69.64 -4.53
C SER A 121 -13.11 70.97 -3.90
N ALA A 122 -12.88 71.11 -2.59
CA ALA A 122 -12.89 72.38 -1.91
C ALA A 122 -11.54 72.55 -1.22
N THR A 123 -10.66 73.27 -1.90
CA THR A 123 -9.47 73.90 -1.34
C THR A 123 -9.89 74.78 -0.16
N THR A 124 -9.51 74.40 1.06
CA THR A 124 -9.21 75.36 2.13
C THR A 124 -8.02 74.85 2.93
N ALA A 125 -6.95 75.63 2.88
CA ALA A 125 -5.67 75.42 3.55
C ALA A 125 -5.78 75.53 5.08
N SER A 126 -5.06 74.68 5.81
CA SER A 126 -4.31 75.03 7.05
C SER A 126 -3.44 73.85 7.52
N PRO A 127 -2.40 74.09 8.34
CA PRO A 127 -1.09 73.46 8.13
C PRO A 127 -0.68 72.34 9.11
N SER A 128 0.22 71.49 8.58
CA SER A 128 1.39 70.82 9.19
C SER A 128 1.22 69.92 10.42
N LYS A 129 1.69 68.65 10.30
CA LYS A 129 2.87 68.13 11.03
C LYS A 129 3.64 67.10 10.16
N PRO A 130 4.98 67.03 10.26
CA PRO A 130 5.83 66.32 9.32
C PRO A 130 5.93 64.81 9.56
N SER A 131 6.23 64.13 8.45
CA SER A 131 6.49 62.72 8.24
C SER A 131 7.77 62.21 8.92
N THR A 132 7.72 61.01 9.49
CA THR A 132 8.89 60.16 9.72
C THR A 132 8.94 59.07 8.65
N SER A 133 10.08 59.01 7.97
CA SER A 133 10.44 58.16 6.84
C SER A 133 10.40 56.66 7.13
N ALA A 134 9.98 55.87 6.14
CA ALA A 134 10.48 54.51 5.92
C ALA A 134 10.65 54.29 4.42
N VAL A 135 11.88 54.48 3.96
CA VAL A 135 12.36 54.13 2.61
C VAL A 135 12.42 52.61 2.54
N TYR A 136 11.59 51.98 1.71
CA TYR A 136 11.80 50.58 1.33
C TYR A 136 12.82 50.51 0.20
N GLN A 137 14.01 49.99 0.52
CA GLN A 137 15.03 49.65 -0.45
C GLN A 137 14.56 48.49 -1.33
N HIS A 138 14.65 48.69 -2.64
CA HIS A 138 14.50 47.65 -3.64
C HIS A 138 15.80 46.84 -3.72
N VAL A 139 15.80 45.61 -3.20
CA VAL A 139 16.90 44.65 -3.40
C VAL A 139 16.61 43.86 -4.67
N LYS A 140 17.51 43.94 -5.66
CA LYS A 140 17.54 43.06 -6.84
C LYS A 140 18.20 41.73 -6.47
N PRO A 141 17.66 40.58 -6.90
CA PRO A 141 18.36 39.30 -6.74
C PRO A 141 19.45 39.17 -7.81
N GLU A 142 20.68 38.96 -7.36
CA GLU A 142 21.86 38.70 -8.19
C GLU A 142 21.97 37.18 -8.43
N ILE A 143 21.88 36.78 -9.70
CA ILE A 143 22.01 35.39 -10.16
C ILE A 143 23.50 35.09 -10.33
N LYS A 144 24.06 34.22 -9.48
CA LYS A 144 25.40 33.64 -9.69
C LYS A 144 25.32 32.52 -10.73
N ARG A 145 26.12 32.66 -11.80
CA ARG A 145 26.55 31.56 -12.66
C ARG A 145 27.83 30.95 -12.09
#